data_AF-A0A8T5H841-F1
#
_entry.id   AF-A0A8T5H841-F1
#
_cell.length_a   1.000
_cell.length_b   1.000
_cell.length_c   1.000
_cell.angle_alpha   90.00
_cell.angle_beta   90.00
_cell.angle_gamma   90.00
#
_symmetry.space_group_name_H-M   'P 1'
#
loop_
_entity.id
_entity.type
_entity.pdbx_description
1 polymer ?
#
loop_
_entity_poly.entity_id
_entity_poly.type
_entity_poly.pdbx_seq_one_letter_code
_entity_poly.pdbx_strand_id
1 'polypeptide(L)'
;MASFQYNQLIHFPNLNSLMKLSLGLVFFTIISTALVYAETIPVNVDGNSFDVQYASTGLSVTEIESDTESMSLIFSVDVVDLTGTLDVTFERTFFDSIYDGDDDLFFILADGDEAISEEIKTTSQSRSLSIKVPSGTEELEIIGSVFDNSKSFEFVLVEEPIVEEPIVEEPIVEEPIVEEPIVEEPIVEEPIVEEPIVESMFDNSCGLGTILKNNMCVLDERCGSGTVLVDGECIVEESSVKSTTVSKSMSKELIIGMVVALVIAGIIGIILGLMSKANKNNN
;
A
#
# COMPACT_ATOMS: atom_id res chain seq x y z
N MET A 1 -52.89 -47.34 -17.21
CA MET A 1 -52.74 -46.20 -18.14
C MET A 1 -52.25 -45.04 -17.30
N ALA A 2 -50.98 -44.66 -17.45
CA ALA A 2 -50.27 -43.75 -16.55
C ALA A 2 -50.68 -42.28 -16.78
N SER A 3 -50.89 -41.52 -15.70
CA SER A 3 -51.02 -40.06 -15.74
C SER A 3 -49.64 -39.43 -15.69
N PHE A 4 -49.31 -38.60 -16.68
CA PHE A 4 -48.17 -37.70 -16.62
C PHE A 4 -48.69 -36.32 -16.22
N GLN A 5 -48.36 -35.90 -15.00
CA GLN A 5 -48.53 -34.52 -14.56
C GLN A 5 -47.27 -33.73 -14.95
N TYR A 6 -47.44 -32.68 -15.76
CA TYR A 6 -46.40 -31.72 -16.07
C TYR A 6 -46.58 -30.51 -15.14
N ASN A 7 -45.75 -30.43 -14.10
CA ASN A 7 -45.57 -29.20 -13.33
C ASN A 7 -44.11 -28.77 -13.52
N GLN A 8 -43.85 -28.01 -14.58
CA GLN A 8 -42.58 -27.31 -14.73
C GLN A 8 -42.71 -25.96 -14.02
N LEU A 9 -42.26 -25.90 -12.77
CA LEU A 9 -42.12 -24.67 -12.00
C LEU A 9 -40.96 -23.87 -12.58
N ILE A 10 -41.27 -22.82 -13.34
CA ILE A 10 -40.30 -21.80 -13.73
C ILE A 10 -39.93 -21.04 -12.45
N HIS A 11 -38.75 -21.34 -11.91
CA HIS A 11 -38.20 -20.65 -10.75
C HIS A 11 -37.76 -19.24 -11.16
N PHE A 12 -38.61 -18.24 -10.94
CA PHE A 12 -38.20 -16.84 -11.07
C PHE A 12 -37.22 -16.50 -9.94
N PRO A 13 -35.99 -16.05 -10.23
CA PRO A 13 -35.08 -15.61 -9.19
C PRO A 13 -35.70 -14.39 -8.46
N ASN A 14 -35.65 -14.43 -7.13
CA ASN A 14 -36.09 -13.35 -6.25
C ASN A 14 -35.37 -12.03 -6.63
N LEU A 15 -36.07 -10.88 -6.57
CA LEU A 15 -35.50 -9.55 -6.83
C LEU A 15 -34.20 -9.28 -6.06
N ASN A 16 -34.07 -9.85 -4.85
CA ASN A 16 -32.86 -9.74 -4.04
C ASN A 16 -31.67 -10.55 -4.59
N SER A 17 -31.94 -11.62 -5.33
CA SER A 17 -30.94 -12.44 -6.04
C SER A 17 -30.51 -11.80 -7.35
N LEU A 18 -31.44 -11.17 -8.08
CA LEU A 18 -31.14 -10.40 -9.29
C LEU A 18 -30.29 -9.16 -8.99
N MET A 19 -30.55 -8.48 -7.87
CA MET A 19 -29.74 -7.33 -7.45
C MET A 19 -28.29 -7.73 -7.13
N LYS A 20 -28.08 -8.87 -6.43
CA LYS A 20 -26.74 -9.42 -6.15
C LYS A 20 -25.98 -9.86 -7.40
N LEU A 21 -26.67 -10.47 -8.36
CA LEU A 21 -26.07 -10.84 -9.65
C LEU A 21 -25.70 -9.60 -10.49
N SER A 22 -26.53 -8.56 -10.47
CA SER A 22 -26.22 -7.30 -11.18
C SER A 22 -25.10 -6.50 -10.51
N LEU A 23 -25.07 -6.46 -9.18
CA LEU A 23 -24.02 -5.77 -8.42
C LEU A 23 -22.68 -6.49 -8.57
N GLY A 24 -22.68 -7.83 -8.55
CA GLY A 24 -21.49 -8.64 -8.82
C GLY A 24 -20.93 -8.42 -10.22
N LEU A 25 -21.79 -8.28 -11.24
CA LEU A 25 -21.36 -8.05 -12.62
C LEU A 25 -20.85 -6.61 -12.86
N VAL A 26 -21.44 -5.62 -12.17
CA VAL A 26 -20.93 -4.24 -12.15
C VAL A 26 -19.60 -4.15 -11.40
N PHE A 27 -19.44 -4.88 -10.27
CA PHE A 27 -18.17 -4.93 -9.54
C PHE A 27 -17.06 -5.61 -10.37
N PHE A 28 -17.39 -6.70 -11.08
CA PHE A 28 -16.47 -7.42 -11.96
C PHE A 28 -16.00 -6.56 -13.15
N THR A 29 -16.87 -5.71 -13.69
CA THR A 29 -16.53 -4.81 -14.81
C THR A 29 -15.72 -3.59 -14.38
N ILE A 30 -15.95 -3.02 -13.19
CA ILE A 30 -15.16 -1.89 -12.67
C ILE A 30 -13.75 -2.34 -12.25
N ILE A 31 -13.62 -3.54 -11.66
CA ILE A 31 -12.29 -4.13 -11.36
C ILE A 31 -11.52 -4.45 -12.65
N SER A 32 -12.22 -4.92 -13.70
CA SER A 32 -11.57 -5.31 -14.96
C SER A 32 -10.94 -4.16 -15.75
N THR A 33 -11.34 -2.90 -15.55
CA THR A 33 -10.79 -1.78 -16.33
C THR A 33 -9.55 -1.12 -15.72
N ALA A 34 -9.34 -1.24 -14.40
CA ALA A 34 -8.15 -0.69 -13.74
C ALA A 34 -6.94 -1.63 -13.83
N LEU A 35 -7.16 -2.95 -13.93
CA LEU A 35 -6.11 -3.97 -13.95
C LEU A 35 -5.51 -4.26 -15.33
N VAL A 36 -5.93 -3.57 -16.40
CA VAL A 36 -5.53 -3.93 -17.78
C VAL A 36 -4.04 -3.67 -18.07
N TYR A 37 -3.35 -2.87 -17.26
CA TYR A 37 -1.95 -2.48 -17.49
C TYR A 37 -0.99 -2.80 -16.34
N ALA A 38 -1.42 -3.59 -15.35
CA ALA A 38 -0.52 -4.03 -14.29
C ALA A 38 0.34 -5.21 -14.78
N GLU A 39 1.65 -5.10 -14.61
CA GLU A 39 2.62 -6.16 -14.77
C GLU A 39 2.83 -6.90 -13.43
N THR A 40 3.31 -8.14 -13.49
CA THR A 40 3.62 -8.95 -12.32
C THR A 40 5.05 -9.44 -12.38
N ILE A 41 5.80 -9.26 -11.30
CA ILE A 41 7.13 -9.87 -11.12
C ILE A 41 7.09 -10.79 -9.89
N PRO A 42 7.56 -12.04 -10.00
CA PRO A 42 7.64 -12.96 -8.87
C PRO A 42 8.81 -12.58 -7.96
N VAL A 43 8.56 -12.53 -6.66
CA VAL A 43 9.56 -12.34 -5.60
C VAL A 43 9.67 -13.63 -4.80
N ASN A 44 10.90 -14.09 -4.54
CA ASN A 44 11.11 -15.30 -3.73
C ASN A 44 11.53 -14.94 -2.31
N VAL A 45 10.81 -15.44 -1.32
CA VAL A 45 11.13 -15.31 0.11
C VAL A 45 11.12 -16.69 0.73
N ASP A 46 12.22 -17.13 1.34
CA ASP A 46 12.32 -18.43 2.03
C ASP A 46 11.85 -19.65 1.20
N GLY A 47 11.97 -19.57 -0.12
CA GLY A 47 11.54 -20.61 -1.07
C GLY A 47 10.07 -20.56 -1.48
N ASN A 48 9.30 -19.59 -0.97
CA ASN A 48 7.96 -19.25 -1.44
C ASN A 48 8.04 -18.14 -2.48
N SER A 49 7.16 -18.18 -3.49
CA SER A 49 7.10 -17.17 -4.56
C SER A 49 5.81 -16.36 -4.46
N PHE A 50 5.93 -15.04 -4.51
CA PHE A 50 4.84 -14.08 -4.42
C PHE A 50 4.83 -13.16 -5.63
N ASP A 51 3.69 -13.04 -6.30
CA ASP A 51 3.56 -12.17 -7.47
C ASP A 51 3.27 -10.72 -7.03
N VAL A 52 4.22 -9.83 -7.24
CA VAL A 52 4.05 -8.40 -6.98
C VAL A 52 3.47 -7.72 -8.21
N GLN A 53 2.28 -7.13 -8.04
CA GLN A 53 1.60 -6.38 -9.11
C GLN A 53 2.07 -4.93 -9.10
N TYR A 54 2.42 -4.41 -10.28
CA TYR A 54 2.82 -3.01 -10.43
C TYR A 54 2.44 -2.44 -11.80
N ALA A 55 2.41 -1.12 -11.91
CA ALA A 55 2.34 -0.39 -13.17
C ALA A 55 3.40 0.71 -13.14
N SER A 56 4.05 0.95 -14.27
CA SER A 56 5.10 1.96 -14.37
C SER A 56 4.83 2.94 -15.51
N THR A 57 5.30 4.17 -15.34
CA THR A 57 5.33 5.19 -16.40
C THR A 57 6.68 5.91 -16.34
N GLY A 58 7.38 5.99 -17.45
CA GLY A 58 8.71 6.65 -17.51
C GLY A 58 9.84 5.88 -16.81
N LEU A 59 9.59 4.64 -16.39
CA LEU A 59 10.59 3.69 -15.88
C LEU A 59 10.22 2.25 -16.24
N SER A 60 11.20 1.35 -16.19
CA SER A 60 10.98 -0.11 -16.19
C SER A 60 11.54 -0.75 -14.93
N VAL A 61 10.88 -1.79 -14.43
CA VAL A 61 11.37 -2.63 -13.33
C VAL A 61 11.93 -3.92 -13.95
N THR A 62 13.17 -4.28 -13.62
CA THR A 62 13.82 -5.48 -14.16
C THR A 62 13.77 -6.66 -13.20
N GLU A 63 13.90 -6.40 -11.91
CA GLU A 63 13.97 -7.39 -10.85
C GLU A 63 13.46 -6.81 -9.54
N ILE A 64 12.90 -7.68 -8.69
CA ILE A 64 12.56 -7.37 -7.31
C ILE A 64 13.18 -8.46 -6.43
N GLU A 65 14.09 -8.06 -5.56
CA GLU A 65 14.76 -8.94 -4.59
C GLU A 65 14.22 -8.64 -3.18
N SER A 66 14.06 -9.68 -2.36
CA SER A 66 13.72 -9.51 -0.95
C SER A 66 14.96 -9.53 -0.09
N ASP A 67 15.12 -8.54 0.77
CA ASP A 67 16.06 -8.59 1.89
C ASP A 67 15.29 -8.83 3.19
N THR A 68 15.29 -10.08 3.65
CA THR A 68 14.61 -10.48 4.87
C THR A 68 15.31 -10.00 6.14
N GLU A 69 16.60 -9.69 6.08
CA GLU A 69 17.35 -9.17 7.23
C GLU A 69 16.99 -7.69 7.47
N SER A 70 16.78 -6.95 6.38
CA SER A 70 16.40 -5.53 6.40
C SER A 70 14.88 -5.31 6.33
N MET A 71 14.10 -6.38 6.15
CA MET A 71 12.64 -6.35 5.97
C MET A 71 12.23 -5.43 4.80
N SER A 72 12.96 -5.52 3.69
CA SER A 72 12.75 -4.68 2.52
C SER A 72 12.61 -5.45 1.20
N LEU A 73 12.00 -4.79 0.22
CA LEU A 73 11.97 -5.19 -1.18
C LEU A 73 12.81 -4.20 -1.99
N ILE A 74 13.80 -4.72 -2.71
CA ILE A 74 14.74 -3.97 -3.52
C ILE A 74 14.35 -4.14 -4.99
N PHE A 75 13.96 -3.06 -5.64
CA PHE A 75 13.57 -3.01 -7.03
C PHE A 75 14.74 -2.48 -7.85
N SER A 76 15.21 -3.27 -8.81
CA SER A 76 16.10 -2.79 -9.86
C SER A 76 15.28 -2.06 -10.92
N VAL A 77 15.55 -0.77 -11.13
CA VAL A 77 14.80 0.10 -12.03
C VAL A 77 15.68 0.78 -13.07
N ASP A 78 15.11 1.10 -14.22
CA ASP A 78 15.72 1.93 -15.26
C ASP A 78 14.77 3.09 -15.59
N VAL A 79 15.14 4.31 -15.21
CA VAL A 79 14.32 5.52 -15.35
C VAL A 79 14.71 6.27 -16.61
N VAL A 80 13.92 6.10 -17.67
CA VAL A 80 14.18 6.66 -19.01
C VAL A 80 13.75 8.12 -19.17
N ASP A 81 12.79 8.57 -18.36
CA ASP A 81 12.28 9.94 -18.38
C ASP A 81 12.94 10.81 -17.28
N LEU A 82 12.60 12.11 -17.23
CA LEU A 82 13.07 13.00 -16.16
C LEU A 82 12.61 12.56 -14.77
N THR A 83 11.44 11.92 -14.69
CA THR A 83 10.87 11.34 -13.47
C THR A 83 9.92 10.23 -13.86
N GLY A 84 10.18 9.02 -13.37
CA GLY A 84 9.29 7.88 -13.49
C GLY A 84 8.25 7.83 -12.36
N THR A 85 7.21 7.02 -12.55
CA THR A 85 6.24 6.68 -11.49
C THR A 85 6.09 5.17 -11.44
N LEU A 86 6.16 4.61 -10.23
CA LEU A 86 5.90 3.22 -9.93
C LEU A 86 4.66 3.13 -9.04
N ASP A 87 3.60 2.55 -9.57
CA ASP A 87 2.40 2.20 -8.81
C ASP A 87 2.50 0.71 -8.46
N VAL A 88 2.73 0.35 -7.20
CA VAL A 88 2.93 -1.04 -6.76
C VAL A 88 1.86 -1.45 -5.77
N THR A 89 1.44 -2.71 -5.80
CA THR A 89 0.48 -3.29 -4.85
C THR A 89 1.05 -4.52 -4.17
N PHE A 90 1.04 -4.50 -2.85
CA PHE A 90 1.43 -5.61 -1.99
C PHE A 90 0.21 -6.26 -1.37
N GLU A 91 0.21 -7.59 -1.28
CA GLU A 91 -0.66 -8.32 -0.36
C GLU A 91 -0.11 -8.15 1.06
N ARG A 92 -0.95 -7.70 1.99
CA ARG A 92 -0.50 -7.41 3.37
C ARG A 92 0.03 -8.63 4.13
N THR A 93 -0.42 -9.82 3.73
CA THR A 93 0.10 -11.08 4.27
C THR A 93 1.49 -11.42 3.76
N PHE A 94 1.88 -10.88 2.61
CA PHE A 94 3.20 -11.08 2.01
C PHE A 94 4.18 -9.99 2.49
N PHE A 95 3.81 -8.72 2.34
CA PHE A 95 4.66 -7.59 2.67
C PHE A 95 3.82 -6.42 3.15
N ASP A 96 4.08 -5.92 4.35
CA ASP A 96 3.34 -4.81 4.95
C ASP A 96 4.20 -4.00 5.93
N SER A 97 3.70 -2.81 6.28
CA SER A 97 4.26 -1.98 7.36
C SER A 97 3.22 -1.81 8.46
N ILE A 98 3.47 -2.48 9.58
CA ILE A 98 2.64 -2.50 10.79
C ILE A 98 3.57 -2.30 12.01
N TYR A 99 3.27 -1.33 12.86
CA TYR A 99 4.01 -1.05 14.08
C TYR A 99 3.07 -1.01 15.27
N ASP A 100 3.35 -1.79 16.32
CA ASP A 100 2.51 -1.92 17.52
C ASP A 100 1.03 -2.29 17.23
N GLY A 101 0.78 -2.98 16.12
CA GLY A 101 -0.56 -3.38 15.67
C GLY A 101 -1.31 -2.31 14.88
N ASP A 102 -0.73 -1.12 14.70
CA ASP A 102 -1.25 -0.06 13.87
C ASP A 102 -0.61 -0.08 12.47
N ASP A 103 -1.40 0.31 11.46
CA ASP A 103 -0.89 0.50 10.10
C ASP A 103 0.11 1.66 10.09
N ASP A 104 1.37 1.36 9.78
CA ASP A 104 2.44 2.35 9.66
C ASP A 104 2.81 2.55 8.20
N LEU A 105 3.45 3.67 7.86
CA LEU A 105 3.88 3.94 6.49
C LEU A 105 5.07 3.05 6.12
N PHE A 106 5.21 2.76 4.83
CA PHE A 106 6.47 2.23 4.32
C PHE A 106 7.53 3.33 4.29
N PHE A 107 8.77 2.97 4.58
CA PHE A 107 9.91 3.84 4.34
C PHE A 107 10.53 3.48 2.98
N ILE A 108 10.70 4.46 2.11
CA ILE A 108 11.08 4.20 0.70
C ILE A 108 12.30 5.01 0.34
N LEU A 109 13.31 4.34 -0.20
CA LEU A 109 14.57 4.93 -0.64
C LEU A 109 14.73 4.76 -2.15
N ALA A 110 15.30 5.77 -2.81
CA ALA A 110 15.76 5.78 -4.19
C ALA A 110 17.27 6.04 -4.19
N ASP A 111 18.07 5.05 -4.56
CA ASP A 111 19.54 5.04 -4.40
C ASP A 111 20.02 5.46 -3.00
N GLY A 112 19.26 5.10 -1.96
CA GLY A 112 19.55 5.42 -0.56
C GLY A 112 19.03 6.77 -0.05
N ASP A 113 18.46 7.61 -0.92
CA ASP A 113 17.79 8.87 -0.54
C ASP A 113 16.27 8.67 -0.40
N GLU A 114 15.62 9.33 0.54
CA GLU A 114 14.17 9.18 0.76
C GLU A 114 13.35 9.59 -0.47
N ALA A 115 12.47 8.69 -0.92
CA ALA A 115 11.64 8.86 -2.11
C ALA A 115 10.28 9.48 -1.77
N ILE A 116 9.75 10.27 -2.71
CA ILE A 116 8.40 10.82 -2.59
C ILE A 116 7.39 9.74 -2.95
N SER A 117 6.52 9.40 -2.00
CA SER A 117 5.50 8.36 -2.19
C SER A 117 4.15 8.73 -1.57
N GLU A 118 3.09 8.08 -2.07
CA GLU A 118 1.73 8.21 -1.57
C GLU A 118 1.07 6.83 -1.49
N GLU A 119 0.36 6.53 -0.40
CA GLU A 119 -0.55 5.38 -0.36
C GLU A 119 -1.83 5.71 -1.12
N ILE A 120 -2.04 5.06 -2.26
CA ILE A 120 -3.18 5.34 -3.15
C ILE A 120 -4.41 4.49 -2.82
N LYS A 121 -4.21 3.31 -2.22
CA LYS A 121 -5.31 2.44 -1.80
C LYS A 121 -4.86 1.49 -0.70
N THR A 122 -5.66 1.45 0.36
CA THR A 122 -5.43 0.58 1.51
C THR A 122 -6.69 -0.22 1.82
N THR A 123 -6.55 -1.54 1.96
CA THR A 123 -7.61 -2.47 2.35
C THR A 123 -7.08 -3.46 3.38
N SER A 124 -7.95 -4.31 3.96
CA SER A 124 -7.49 -5.37 4.86
C SER A 124 -6.58 -6.40 4.20
N GLN A 125 -6.63 -6.54 2.87
CA GLN A 125 -5.88 -7.58 2.14
C GLN A 125 -4.64 -7.03 1.42
N SER A 126 -4.65 -5.75 1.06
CA SER A 126 -3.62 -5.20 0.18
C SER A 126 -3.35 -3.72 0.45
N ARG A 127 -2.14 -3.30 0.11
CA ARG A 127 -1.72 -1.90 0.10
C ARG A 127 -1.12 -1.52 -1.25
N SER A 128 -1.53 -0.39 -1.79
CA SER A 128 -1.05 0.14 -3.06
C SER A 128 -0.36 1.49 -2.85
N LEU A 129 0.84 1.62 -3.38
CA LEU A 129 1.69 2.81 -3.30
C LEU A 129 1.88 3.41 -4.69
N SER A 130 2.03 4.73 -4.77
CA SER A 130 2.50 5.46 -5.95
C SER A 130 3.80 6.17 -5.57
N ILE A 131 4.89 5.84 -6.24
CA ILE A 131 6.25 6.33 -5.92
C ILE A 131 6.77 7.14 -7.10
N LYS A 132 7.28 8.35 -6.83
CA LYS A 132 7.97 9.18 -7.82
C LYS A 132 9.46 8.89 -7.79
N VAL A 133 10.00 8.55 -8.95
CA VAL A 133 11.36 8.05 -9.09
C VAL A 133 12.18 9.01 -9.96
N PRO A 134 13.18 9.71 -9.42
CA PRO A 134 14.03 10.62 -10.20
C PRO A 134 14.77 9.92 -11.34
N SER A 135 15.13 10.69 -12.37
CA SER A 135 16.00 10.18 -13.44
C SER A 135 17.37 9.77 -12.90
N GLY A 136 17.87 8.63 -13.38
CA GLY A 136 19.16 8.08 -12.95
C GLY A 136 19.10 7.15 -11.75
N THR A 137 17.93 6.97 -11.13
CA THR A 137 17.74 5.95 -10.10
C THR A 137 17.89 4.55 -10.68
N GLU A 138 18.72 3.74 -10.03
CA GLU A 138 18.97 2.34 -10.39
C GLU A 138 18.31 1.38 -9.39
N GLU A 139 18.12 1.84 -8.14
CA GLU A 139 17.58 1.04 -7.06
C GLU A 139 16.47 1.78 -6.30
N LEU A 140 15.34 1.10 -6.07
CA LEU A 140 14.34 1.52 -5.08
C LEU A 140 14.24 0.47 -3.98
N GLU A 141 14.41 0.89 -2.74
CA GLU A 141 14.21 0.03 -1.58
C GLU A 141 12.93 0.44 -0.86
N ILE A 142 12.00 -0.50 -0.69
CA ILE A 142 10.77 -0.32 0.08
C ILE A 142 10.91 -1.14 1.36
N ILE A 143 10.98 -0.47 2.50
CA ILE A 143 11.19 -1.06 3.82
C ILE A 143 9.85 -1.12 4.56
N GLY A 144 9.51 -2.30 5.05
CA GLY A 144 8.33 -2.58 5.86
C GLY A 144 8.69 -3.21 7.19
N SER A 145 7.74 -3.91 7.79
CA SER A 145 7.90 -4.61 9.07
C SER A 145 7.21 -5.98 9.11
N VAL A 146 6.66 -6.43 7.99
CA VAL A 146 6.03 -7.74 7.83
C VAL A 146 6.54 -8.38 6.55
N PHE A 147 7.00 -9.62 6.64
CA PHE A 147 7.42 -10.46 5.51
C PHE A 147 6.84 -11.87 5.66
N ASP A 148 6.32 -12.43 4.57
CA ASP A 148 5.76 -13.80 4.46
C ASP A 148 5.02 -14.26 5.74
N ASN A 149 4.01 -13.50 6.13
CA ASN A 149 3.16 -13.86 7.27
C ASN A 149 2.05 -14.86 6.88
N SER A 150 2.14 -15.48 5.70
CA SER A 150 1.16 -16.44 5.18
C SER A 150 0.95 -17.63 6.12
N LYS A 151 2.02 -18.07 6.80
CA LYS A 151 2.00 -19.20 7.73
C LYS A 151 1.29 -18.91 9.05
N SER A 152 1.24 -17.66 9.51
CA SER A 152 0.47 -17.33 10.72
C SER A 152 -1.04 -17.35 10.45
N PHE A 153 -1.45 -17.06 9.21
CA PHE A 153 -2.85 -17.13 8.78
C PHE A 153 -3.36 -18.56 8.58
N GLU A 154 -2.48 -19.53 8.30
CA GLU A 154 -2.86 -20.95 8.24
C GLU A 154 -3.35 -21.47 9.60
N PHE A 155 -2.89 -20.90 10.71
CA PHE A 155 -3.36 -21.25 12.06
C PHE A 155 -4.74 -20.64 12.38
N VAL A 156 -5.08 -19.48 11.81
CA VAL A 156 -6.34 -18.75 12.11
C VAL A 156 -7.54 -19.32 11.35
N LEU A 157 -7.33 -20.00 10.21
CA LEU A 157 -8.40 -20.60 9.40
C LEU A 157 -8.78 -22.04 9.80
N VAL A 158 -8.17 -22.60 10.85
CA VAL A 158 -8.70 -23.82 11.46
C VAL A 158 -9.94 -23.43 12.26
N GLU A 159 -11.10 -23.39 11.59
CA GLU A 159 -12.38 -23.36 12.29
C GLU A 159 -12.37 -24.52 13.30
N GLU A 160 -12.33 -24.20 14.61
CA GLU A 160 -12.57 -25.23 15.62
C GLU A 160 -13.89 -25.92 15.26
N PRO A 161 -13.93 -27.27 15.22
CA PRO A 161 -15.18 -27.96 14.96
C PRO A 161 -16.20 -27.48 15.99
N ILE A 162 -17.30 -26.89 15.52
CA ILE A 162 -18.42 -26.48 16.38
C ILE A 162 -19.01 -27.78 16.96
N VAL A 163 -18.51 -28.19 18.13
CA VAL A 163 -19.07 -29.30 18.88
C VAL A 163 -20.31 -28.74 19.58
N GLU A 164 -21.50 -29.06 19.07
CA GLU A 164 -22.71 -28.85 19.85
C GLU A 164 -22.65 -29.75 21.09
N GLU A 165 -22.34 -29.17 22.26
CA GLU A 165 -22.42 -29.90 23.51
C GLU A 165 -23.88 -30.32 23.76
N PRO A 166 -24.14 -31.59 24.10
CA PRO A 166 -25.49 -32.02 24.45
C PRO A 166 -25.95 -31.31 25.72
N ILE A 167 -27.11 -30.66 25.66
CA ILE A 167 -27.75 -29.99 26.80
C ILE A 167 -28.14 -31.06 27.82
N VAL A 168 -27.35 -31.20 28.89
CA VAL A 168 -27.69 -32.06 30.04
C VAL A 168 -28.40 -31.19 31.07
N GLU A 169 -29.68 -31.46 31.35
CA GLU A 169 -30.36 -30.86 32.49
C GLU A 169 -29.80 -31.45 33.78
N GLU A 170 -29.08 -30.65 34.56
CA GLU A 170 -28.61 -31.06 35.88
C GLU A 170 -29.78 -31.19 36.87
N PRO A 171 -29.82 -32.24 37.70
CA PRO A 171 -30.83 -32.36 38.76
C PRO A 171 -30.59 -31.31 39.84
N ILE A 172 -31.64 -30.57 40.20
CA ILE A 172 -31.62 -29.57 41.27
C ILE A 172 -31.45 -30.29 42.61
N VAL A 173 -30.29 -30.16 43.24
CA VAL A 173 -30.03 -30.64 44.61
C VAL A 173 -30.03 -29.43 45.53
N GLU A 174 -30.89 -29.42 46.55
CA GLU A 174 -30.84 -28.40 47.60
C GLU A 174 -29.62 -28.66 48.51
N GLU A 175 -28.66 -27.75 48.52
CA GLU A 175 -27.52 -27.80 49.43
C GLU A 175 -27.94 -27.46 50.87
N PRO A 176 -27.41 -28.17 51.89
CA PRO A 176 -27.64 -27.81 53.28
C PRO A 176 -26.92 -26.51 53.63
N ILE A 177 -27.64 -25.58 54.27
CA ILE A 177 -27.11 -24.32 54.77
C ILE A 177 -26.15 -24.61 55.95
N VAL A 178 -24.86 -24.36 55.76
CA VAL A 178 -23.84 -24.41 56.82
C VAL A 178 -23.43 -22.97 57.13
N GLU A 179 -23.57 -22.55 58.39
CA GLU A 179 -23.03 -21.25 58.82
C GLU A 179 -21.50 -21.35 58.97
N GLU A 180 -20.77 -20.58 58.17
CA GLU A 180 -19.31 -20.48 58.30
C GLU A 180 -18.91 -19.69 59.56
N PRO A 181 -17.86 -20.10 60.28
CA PRO A 181 -17.32 -19.31 61.39
C PRO A 181 -16.62 -18.05 60.87
N ILE A 182 -16.92 -16.91 61.50
CA ILE A 182 -16.30 -15.62 61.19
C ILE A 182 -14.84 -15.64 61.66
N VAL A 183 -13.89 -15.57 60.73
CA VAL A 183 -12.46 -15.43 61.00
C VAL A 183 -12.07 -13.99 60.69
N GLU A 184 -11.51 -13.27 61.66
CA GLU A 184 -10.91 -11.95 61.42
C GLU A 184 -9.51 -12.13 60.80
N GLU A 185 -9.30 -11.61 59.60
CA GLU A 185 -7.97 -11.60 58.97
C GLU A 185 -7.03 -10.62 59.66
N PRO A 186 -5.74 -10.97 59.85
CA PRO A 186 -4.75 -10.03 60.35
C PRO A 186 -4.42 -8.96 59.31
N ILE A 187 -4.46 -7.70 59.71
CA ILE A 187 -4.08 -6.55 58.88
C ILE A 187 -2.56 -6.56 58.72
N VAL A 188 -2.07 -6.81 57.50
CA VAL A 188 -0.66 -6.72 57.14
C VAL A 188 -0.44 -5.36 56.47
N GLU A 189 0.41 -4.51 57.05
CA GLU A 189 0.87 -3.29 56.37
C GLU A 189 1.96 -3.65 55.34
N GLU A 190 1.73 -3.28 54.08
CA GLU A 190 2.73 -3.44 53.01
C GLU A 190 3.93 -2.49 53.25
N PRO A 191 5.17 -2.94 53.04
CA PRO A 191 6.33 -2.07 53.10
C PRO A 191 6.36 -1.13 51.89
N ILE A 192 6.50 0.17 52.15
CA ILE A 192 6.68 1.20 51.12
C ILE A 192 8.09 1.03 50.52
N VAL A 193 8.16 0.67 49.25
CA VAL A 193 9.42 0.59 48.49
C VAL A 193 9.62 1.93 47.77
N GLU A 194 10.70 2.64 48.09
CA GLU A 194 11.12 3.80 47.29
C GLU A 194 11.80 3.33 46.00
N GLU A 195 11.31 3.78 44.85
CA GLU A 195 11.94 3.53 43.56
C GLU A 195 13.30 4.24 43.46
N PRO A 196 14.34 3.59 42.90
CA PRO A 196 15.60 4.26 42.64
C PRO A 196 15.44 5.25 41.47
N ILE A 197 15.80 6.51 41.72
CA ILE A 197 15.94 7.55 40.69
C ILE A 197 17.04 7.12 39.72
N VAL A 198 16.65 6.76 38.50
CA VAL A 198 17.59 6.45 37.41
C VAL A 198 18.15 7.77 36.92
N GLU A 199 19.36 8.11 37.35
CA GLU A 199 20.12 9.22 36.79
C GLU A 199 20.52 8.81 35.38
N SER A 200 19.76 9.30 34.39
CA SER A 200 20.00 9.06 32.98
C SER A 200 21.45 9.39 32.64
N MET A 201 22.16 8.37 32.14
CA MET A 201 23.45 8.53 31.48
C MET A 201 23.28 9.61 30.41
N PHE A 202 23.91 10.76 30.61
CA PHE A 202 23.99 11.81 29.59
C PHE A 202 24.72 11.25 28.39
N ASP A 203 23.96 10.81 27.38
CA ASP A 203 24.52 10.71 26.05
C ASP A 203 24.82 12.14 25.59
N ASN A 204 26.10 12.47 25.49
CA ASN A 204 26.58 13.82 25.15
C ASN A 204 26.47 14.08 23.64
N SER A 205 25.63 13.31 22.95
CA SER A 205 25.37 13.44 21.53
C SER A 205 24.21 14.41 21.33
N CYS A 206 24.44 15.46 20.55
CA CYS A 206 23.40 16.35 20.10
C CYS A 206 22.97 15.91 18.70
N GLY A 207 21.67 15.95 18.41
CA GLY A 207 21.12 15.57 17.10
C GLY A 207 21.63 16.46 15.96
N LEU A 208 21.38 16.04 14.71
CA LEU A 208 21.78 16.78 13.51
C LEU A 208 21.37 18.26 13.59
N GLY A 209 22.31 19.17 13.31
CA GLY A 209 22.10 20.63 13.37
C GLY A 209 22.31 21.28 14.75
N THR A 210 22.71 20.53 15.78
CA THR A 210 23.00 21.07 17.12
C THR A 210 24.38 20.66 17.64
N ILE A 211 25.02 21.53 18.44
CA ILE A 211 26.29 21.29 19.11
C ILE A 211 26.12 21.38 20.62
N LEU A 212 26.82 20.51 21.35
CA LEU A 212 26.79 20.52 22.82
C LEU A 212 27.56 21.73 23.38
N LYS A 213 26.86 22.64 24.05
CA LYS A 213 27.47 23.78 24.76
C LYS A 213 26.88 23.90 26.17
N ASN A 214 27.73 23.82 27.19
CA ASN A 214 27.32 23.86 28.61
C ASN A 214 26.24 22.82 28.98
N ASN A 215 26.40 21.56 28.54
CA ASN A 215 25.43 20.48 28.76
C ASN A 215 24.03 20.71 28.16
N MET A 216 23.91 21.61 27.19
CA MET A 216 22.68 21.88 26.45
C MET A 216 22.99 21.88 24.95
N CYS A 217 22.15 21.21 24.17
CA CYS A 217 22.25 21.27 22.72
C CYS A 217 21.80 22.65 22.25
N VAL A 218 22.70 23.37 21.59
CA VAL A 218 22.43 24.67 20.97
C VAL A 218 22.57 24.52 19.45
N LEU A 219 21.85 25.33 18.68
CA LEU A 219 21.97 25.31 17.22
C LEU A 219 23.43 25.56 16.81
N ASP A 220 23.95 24.71 15.91
CA ASP A 220 25.27 24.93 15.32
C ASP A 220 25.18 26.13 14.38
N GLU A 221 25.87 27.23 14.70
CA GLU A 221 25.89 28.47 13.88
C GLU A 221 26.55 28.26 12.50
N ARG A 222 27.05 27.05 12.23
CA ARG A 222 27.51 26.63 10.91
C ARG A 222 26.35 25.97 10.19
N CYS A 223 25.65 26.74 9.36
CA CYS A 223 24.66 26.20 8.45
C CYS A 223 25.25 25.04 7.63
N GLY A 224 24.49 23.94 7.51
CA GLY A 224 24.91 22.74 6.79
C GLY A 224 25.14 23.00 5.30
N SER A 225 25.73 22.02 4.60
CA SER A 225 26.01 22.12 3.15
C SER A 225 24.77 22.59 2.38
N GLY A 226 24.90 23.71 1.64
CA GLY A 226 23.83 24.31 0.84
C GLY A 226 23.04 25.43 1.51
N THR A 227 23.36 25.81 2.76
CA THR A 227 22.70 26.91 3.49
C THR A 227 23.70 27.92 4.06
N VAL A 228 23.31 29.19 4.15
CA VAL A 228 24.10 30.31 4.68
C VAL A 228 23.35 30.97 5.83
N LEU A 229 24.07 31.33 6.91
CA LEU A 229 23.50 32.01 8.07
C LEU A 229 23.26 33.49 7.74
N VAL A 230 22.01 33.93 7.73
CA VAL A 230 21.61 35.33 7.59
C VAL A 230 20.65 35.68 8.74
N ASP A 231 21.01 36.69 9.54
CA ASP A 231 20.22 37.18 10.69
C ASP A 231 19.80 36.11 11.72
N GLY A 232 20.60 35.06 11.87
CA GLY A 232 20.34 33.96 12.83
C GLY A 232 19.49 32.81 12.26
N GLU A 233 19.16 32.86 10.97
CA GLU A 233 18.42 31.81 10.26
C GLU A 233 19.26 31.26 9.11
N CYS A 234 19.25 29.94 8.91
CA CYS A 234 19.94 29.31 7.79
C CYS A 234 19.04 29.36 6.56
N ILE A 235 19.45 30.10 5.52
CA ILE A 235 18.74 30.21 4.24
C ILE A 235 19.47 29.42 3.16
N VAL A 236 18.74 28.84 2.21
CA VAL A 236 19.34 28.10 1.08
C VAL A 236 20.02 29.08 0.11
N GLU A 237 21.26 28.79 -0.32
CA GLU A 237 21.91 29.62 -1.35
C GLU A 237 21.15 29.50 -2.68
N GLU A 238 20.44 30.56 -3.09
CA GLU A 238 20.02 30.72 -4.48
C GLU A 238 21.27 30.95 -5.34
N SER A 239 21.89 29.84 -5.76
CA SER A 239 22.98 29.86 -6.72
C SER A 239 22.47 30.46 -8.01
N SER A 240 22.90 31.70 -8.24
CA SER A 240 22.77 32.43 -9.49
C SER A 240 23.20 31.60 -10.72
N VAL A 241 22.25 30.91 -11.35
CA VAL A 241 22.40 30.50 -12.75
C VAL A 241 21.79 31.61 -13.61
N LYS A 242 22.72 32.43 -14.09
CA LYS A 242 22.61 33.41 -15.16
C LYS A 242 21.57 33.03 -16.21
N SER A 243 20.42 33.70 -16.11
CA SER A 243 19.45 33.91 -17.19
C SER A 243 20.18 34.23 -18.49
N THR A 244 20.17 33.28 -19.42
CA THR A 244 20.33 33.55 -20.85
C THR A 244 18.96 33.35 -21.48
N THR A 245 18.32 34.47 -21.74
CA THR A 245 17.11 34.62 -22.53
C THR A 245 17.32 34.13 -23.96
N VAL A 246 16.80 32.96 -24.35
CA VAL A 246 16.47 32.68 -25.77
C VAL A 246 15.22 31.77 -25.88
N SER A 247 14.15 32.38 -26.39
CA SER A 247 12.95 31.83 -27.05
C SER A 247 12.08 30.77 -26.35
N LYS A 248 10.98 31.28 -25.76
CA LYS A 248 9.60 30.78 -25.89
C LYS A 248 9.39 29.80 -27.07
N SER A 249 9.18 28.52 -26.76
CA SER A 249 8.61 27.52 -27.69
C SER A 249 7.54 26.70 -26.96
N MET A 250 6.45 27.38 -26.61
CA MET A 250 5.15 26.73 -26.42
C MET A 250 4.65 26.30 -27.80
N SER A 251 3.99 25.13 -27.93
CA SER A 251 3.16 24.69 -29.07
C SER A 251 3.69 23.65 -30.08
N LYS A 252 4.68 22.79 -29.78
CA LYS A 252 5.01 21.67 -30.72
C LYS A 252 4.34 20.33 -30.41
N GLU A 253 4.06 20.01 -29.14
CA GLU A 253 3.44 18.72 -28.78
C GLU A 253 1.92 18.67 -28.98
N LEU A 254 1.22 19.81 -28.94
CA LEU A 254 -0.24 19.85 -29.14
C LEU A 254 -0.65 19.74 -30.62
N ILE A 255 0.22 20.14 -31.56
CA ILE A 255 -0.10 20.17 -32.99
C ILE A 255 0.03 18.77 -33.61
N ILE A 256 0.99 17.96 -33.13
CA ILE A 256 1.17 16.58 -33.63
C ILE A 256 -0.02 15.70 -33.23
N GLY A 257 -0.51 15.83 -31.99
CA GLY A 257 -1.68 15.09 -31.51
C GLY A 257 -2.97 15.39 -32.30
N MET A 258 -3.26 16.65 -32.61
CA MET A 258 -4.46 17.01 -33.40
C MET A 258 -4.37 16.56 -34.86
N VAL A 259 -3.18 16.59 -35.47
CA VAL A 259 -3.02 16.17 -36.88
C VAL A 259 -3.19 14.67 -37.02
N VAL A 260 -2.65 13.86 -36.10
CA VAL A 260 -2.82 12.40 -36.13
C VAL A 260 -4.28 12.00 -35.96
N ALA A 261 -5.01 12.62 -35.04
CA ALA A 261 -6.44 12.32 -34.82
C ALA A 261 -7.30 12.64 -36.04
N LEU A 262 -7.04 13.76 -36.75
CA LEU A 262 -7.79 14.14 -37.95
C LEU A 262 -7.49 13.23 -39.15
N VAL A 263 -6.27 12.72 -39.29
CA VAL A 263 -5.92 11.77 -40.36
C VAL A 263 -6.64 10.43 -40.16
N ILE A 264 -6.67 9.92 -38.93
CA ILE A 264 -7.37 8.65 -38.62
C ILE A 264 -8.88 8.80 -38.85
N ALA A 265 -9.50 9.88 -38.37
CA ALA A 265 -10.91 10.15 -38.61
C ALA A 265 -11.25 10.32 -40.10
N GLY A 266 -10.37 10.96 -40.87
CA GLY A 266 -10.51 11.12 -42.32
C GLY A 266 -10.49 9.80 -43.08
N ILE A 267 -9.56 8.89 -42.75
CA ILE A 267 -9.45 7.57 -43.39
C ILE A 267 -10.72 6.74 -43.10
N ILE A 268 -11.18 6.73 -41.85
CA ILE A 268 -12.42 6.00 -41.47
C ILE A 268 -13.63 6.57 -42.22
N GLY A 269 -13.74 7.90 -42.33
CA GLY A 269 -14.83 8.55 -43.06
C GLY A 269 -14.86 8.18 -44.55
N ILE A 270 -13.70 8.10 -45.21
CA ILE A 270 -13.59 7.69 -46.62
C ILE A 270 -14.04 6.24 -46.80
N ILE A 271 -13.59 5.32 -45.92
CA ILE A 271 -13.98 3.91 -45.97
C ILE A 271 -15.49 3.75 -45.82
N LEU A 272 -16.10 4.43 -44.83
CA LEU A 272 -17.55 4.39 -44.61
C LEU A 272 -18.33 5.01 -45.78
N GLY A 273 -17.82 6.09 -46.37
CA GLY A 273 -18.42 6.72 -47.56
C GLY A 273 -18.41 5.81 -48.79
N LEU A 274 -17.31 5.07 -49.01
CA LEU A 274 -17.23 4.09 -50.10
C LEU A 274 -18.19 2.91 -49.89
N MET A 275 -18.33 2.41 -48.66
CA MET A 275 -19.31 1.36 -48.34
C MET A 275 -20.75 1.85 -48.51
N SER A 276 -21.05 3.09 -48.11
CA SER A 276 -22.38 3.70 -48.32
C SER A 276 -22.73 3.85 -49.81
N LYS A 277 -21.74 4.22 -50.64
CA LYS A 277 -21.94 4.36 -52.09
C LYS A 277 -22.11 3.01 -52.80
N ALA A 278 -21.42 1.97 -52.34
CA ALA A 278 -21.58 0.61 -52.88
C ALA A 278 -22.97 0.02 -52.58
N ASN A 279 -23.54 0.32 -51.40
CA ASN A 279 -24.86 -0.17 -51.02
C ASN A 279 -26.03 0.52 -51.77
N LYS A 280 -25.78 1.69 -52.38
CA LYS A 280 -26.82 2.43 -53.13
C LYS A 280 -27.00 1.94 -54.58
N ASN A 281 -26.09 1.12 -55.10
CA ASN A 281 -26.16 0.61 -56.47
C ASN A 281 -26.76 -0.81 -56.59
N ASN A 282 -27.18 -1.43 -55.48
CA ASN A 282 -27.75 -2.78 -55.44
C ASN A 282 -29.26 -2.80 -55.11
N ASN A 283 -29.96 -1.68 -55.26
CA ASN A 283 -31.43 -1.59 -55.15
C ASN A 283 -32.03 -0.91 -56.37
#